data_AF-A0A7Z9XD48-F1
#
_entry.id   AF-A0A7Z9XD48-F1
#
_cell.length_a   1.000
_cell.length_b   1.000
_cell.length_c   1.000
_cell.angle_alpha   90.00
_cell.angle_beta   90.00
_cell.angle_gamma   90.00
#
_symmetry.space_group_name_H-M   'P 1'
#
loop_
_entity.id
_entity.type
_entity.pdbx_description
1 polymer ?
#
loop_
_entity_poly.entity_id
_entity_poly.type
_entity_poly.pdbx_seq_one_letter_code
_entity_poly.pdbx_strand_id
1 'polypeptide(L)'
;MVLAGVLFVKMKRVSVHGHEVHMLPLSENSRAKEPYSVQAYEHPVDMRVTIGLGGSVFAGEDLDVEFLRKAADVFRELRSQGHEILVVVGGGKSARKYIEAARELGASDKDCDEVGISVTRLNARLLIMALGDLAEPRPVETFERAIRVMLKKKIPIMGGTFPGQTTDAVAAGLANSSMSELLIFFVDVGGIYTSDP
;
A
#
# COMPACT_ATOMS: atom_id res chain seq x y z
N MET A 1 13.87 -21.42 -1.71
CA MET A 1 12.83 -20.55 -2.29
C MET A 1 11.74 -20.42 -1.23
N VAL A 2 11.80 -19.37 -0.40
CA VAL A 2 10.75 -19.10 0.58
C VAL A 2 9.62 -18.44 -0.19
N LEU A 3 8.44 -19.04 -0.19
CA LEU A 3 7.24 -18.44 -0.80
C LEU A 3 6.86 -17.23 0.06
N ALA A 4 7.12 -16.01 -0.42
CA ALA A 4 6.55 -14.81 0.16
C ALA A 4 5.02 -14.93 0.10
N GLY A 5 4.36 -14.86 1.25
CA GLY A 5 2.91 -14.87 1.32
C GLY A 5 2.34 -13.48 1.08
N VAL A 6 1.11 -13.46 0.54
CA VAL A 6 0.35 -12.24 0.31
C VAL A 6 -0.92 -12.31 1.15
N LEU A 7 -1.09 -11.35 2.05
CA LEU A 7 -2.28 -11.20 2.88
C LEU A 7 -3.14 -10.05 2.35
N PHE A 8 -4.43 -10.31 2.13
CA PHE A 8 -5.41 -9.35 1.66
C PHE A 8 -6.38 -8.96 2.77
N VAL A 9 -6.53 -7.65 3.01
CA VAL A 9 -7.56 -7.09 3.90
C VAL A 9 -8.47 -6.19 3.07
N LYS A 10 -9.70 -6.66 2.82
CA LYS A 10 -10.74 -5.85 2.15
C LYS A 10 -11.30 -4.83 3.14
N MET A 11 -11.15 -3.55 2.83
CA MET A 11 -11.65 -2.47 3.69
C MET A 11 -13.17 -2.35 3.49
N LYS A 12 -13.96 -2.50 4.56
CA LYS A 12 -15.43 -2.32 4.46
C LYS A 12 -15.72 -0.85 4.10
N ARG A 13 -16.33 -0.61 2.94
CA ARG A 13 -17.07 0.65 2.72
C ARG A 13 -18.29 0.66 3.67
N VAL A 14 -18.59 1.81 4.27
CA VAL A 14 -19.98 2.10 4.65
C VAL A 14 -20.77 2.09 3.35
N SER A 15 -21.44 0.97 3.09
CA SER A 15 -22.30 0.84 1.94
C SER A 15 -23.60 1.57 2.27
N VAL A 16 -23.82 2.71 1.63
CA VAL A 16 -25.19 3.17 1.42
C VAL A 16 -25.80 2.17 0.44
N HIS A 17 -26.48 1.15 0.96
CA HIS A 17 -27.35 0.31 0.16
C HIS A 17 -28.51 1.17 -0.32
N GLY A 18 -28.52 1.48 -1.61
CA GLY A 18 -29.55 2.31 -2.21
C GLY A 18 -29.43 2.43 -3.72
N HIS A 19 -29.21 1.32 -4.42
CA HIS A 19 -29.39 1.25 -5.87
C HIS A 19 -30.36 0.11 -6.21
N GLU A 20 -31.59 0.24 -5.75
CA GLU A 20 -32.74 -0.21 -6.55
C GLU A 20 -33.54 1.04 -6.93
N VAL A 21 -33.48 1.40 -8.20
CA VAL A 21 -34.50 2.24 -8.81
C VAL A 21 -35.38 1.30 -9.62
N HIS A 22 -36.39 0.71 -8.98
CA HIS A 22 -37.51 0.11 -9.69
C HIS A 22 -38.42 1.25 -10.15
N MET A 23 -38.26 1.69 -11.40
CA MET A 23 -39.28 2.47 -12.08
C MET A 23 -40.30 1.50 -12.68
N LEU A 24 -41.35 1.20 -11.91
CA LEU A 24 -42.57 0.63 -12.47
C LEU A 24 -43.16 1.63 -13.48
N PRO A 25 -43.58 1.21 -14.67
CA PRO A 25 -44.17 2.11 -15.65
C PRO A 25 -45.48 2.66 -15.10
N LEU A 26 -45.53 3.97 -14.81
CA LEU A 26 -46.79 4.69 -14.69
C LEU A 26 -47.37 4.85 -16.10
N SER A 27 -48.34 3.99 -16.39
CA SER A 27 -49.48 4.12 -17.32
C SER A 27 -49.32 5.05 -18.55
N GLU A 28 -49.45 4.42 -19.72
CA GLU A 28 -50.04 4.91 -20.97
C GLU A 28 -50.17 6.44 -21.16
N ASN A 29 -49.20 7.06 -21.85
CA ASN A 29 -49.57 7.96 -22.94
C ASN A 29 -48.46 8.14 -23.98
N SER A 30 -48.93 8.25 -25.23
CA SER A 30 -48.20 8.23 -26.49
C SER A 30 -47.15 9.36 -26.69
N ARG A 31 -45.96 9.00 -27.19
CA ARG A 31 -45.25 9.55 -28.37
C ARG A 31 -43.73 9.36 -28.26
N ALA A 32 -43.16 8.84 -29.35
CA ALA A 32 -41.76 8.57 -29.69
C ALA A 32 -40.64 9.22 -28.84
N LYS A 33 -39.61 8.41 -28.55
CA LYS A 33 -38.20 8.67 -28.89
C LYS A 33 -37.43 7.34 -28.84
N GLU A 34 -36.50 7.16 -29.78
CA GLU A 34 -35.70 5.96 -30.03
C GLU A 34 -35.12 5.32 -28.75
N PRO A 35 -34.84 4.00 -28.75
CA PRO A 35 -34.19 3.36 -27.61
C PRO A 35 -32.81 4.02 -27.40
N TYR A 36 -32.64 4.67 -26.26
CA TYR A 36 -31.32 5.11 -25.81
C TYR A 36 -30.40 3.89 -25.78
N SER A 37 -29.37 3.89 -26.62
CA SER A 37 -28.29 2.92 -26.53
C SER A 37 -27.48 3.24 -25.28
N VAL A 38 -27.72 2.46 -24.22
CA VAL A 38 -26.85 2.45 -23.05
C VAL A 38 -25.57 1.75 -23.47
N GLN A 39 -24.53 2.51 -23.83
CA GLN A 39 -23.19 1.95 -23.86
C GLN A 39 -22.86 1.54 -22.43
N ALA A 40 -22.67 0.24 -22.20
CA ALA A 40 -22.04 -0.23 -20.98
C ALA A 40 -20.64 0.41 -20.96
N TYR A 41 -20.46 1.42 -20.12
CA TYR A 41 -19.13 1.83 -19.71
C TYR A 41 -18.60 0.67 -18.86
N GLU A 42 -17.82 -0.21 -19.49
CA GLU A 42 -16.85 -1.01 -18.75
C GLU A 42 -15.88 -0.02 -18.12
N HIS A 43 -16.17 0.40 -16.89
CA HIS A 43 -15.15 1.01 -16.05
C HIS A 43 -14.14 -0.10 -15.74
N PRO A 44 -12.88 -0.06 -16.23
CA PRO A 44 -11.82 -0.73 -15.49
C PRO A 44 -11.89 -0.08 -14.12
N VAL A 45 -12.26 -0.84 -13.09
CA VAL A 45 -12.53 -0.25 -11.78
C VAL A 45 -11.17 0.22 -11.25
N ASP A 46 -10.89 1.51 -11.41
CA ASP A 46 -9.73 2.18 -10.87
C ASP A 46 -9.81 2.08 -9.35
N MET A 47 -8.87 1.32 -8.80
CA MET A 47 -8.85 0.96 -7.38
C MET A 47 -7.75 1.71 -6.67
N ARG A 48 -8.03 2.10 -5.42
CA ARG A 48 -7.00 2.60 -4.51
C ARG A 48 -6.52 1.49 -3.60
N VAL A 49 -5.21 1.22 -3.64
CA VAL A 49 -4.57 0.12 -2.90
C VAL A 49 -3.43 0.65 -2.06
N THR A 50 -3.45 0.33 -0.77
CA THR A 50 -2.27 0.48 0.10
C THR A 50 -1.55 -0.85 0.23
N ILE A 51 -0.23 -0.81 0.11
CA ILE A 51 0.64 -1.98 0.17
C ILE A 51 1.61 -1.82 1.34
N GLY A 52 1.55 -2.73 2.30
CA GLY A 52 2.59 -2.95 3.30
C GLY A 52 3.61 -3.94 2.77
N LEU A 53 4.80 -3.47 2.41
CA LEU A 53 5.90 -4.29 1.94
C LEU A 53 6.81 -4.64 3.11
N GLY A 54 6.65 -5.84 3.67
CA GLY A 54 7.44 -6.32 4.79
C GLY A 54 8.93 -6.29 4.48
N GLY A 55 9.72 -5.69 5.36
CA GLY A 55 11.14 -5.50 5.11
C GLY A 55 11.90 -6.83 4.99
N SER A 56 11.48 -7.88 5.70
CA SER A 56 12.12 -9.20 5.60
C SER A 56 11.99 -9.84 4.21
N VAL A 57 11.04 -9.40 3.37
CA VAL A 57 10.82 -9.96 2.03
C VAL A 57 11.99 -9.68 1.08
N PHE A 58 12.69 -8.56 1.27
CA PHE A 58 13.82 -8.16 0.42
C PHE A 58 15.06 -7.70 1.19
N ALA A 59 14.93 -7.35 2.47
CA ALA A 59 16.03 -7.01 3.37
C ALA A 59 16.17 -8.10 4.44
N GLY A 60 16.47 -9.30 3.95
CA GLY A 60 16.81 -10.49 4.74
C GLY A 60 18.28 -10.46 5.17
N GLU A 61 19.04 -11.51 4.87
CA GLU A 61 20.49 -11.48 5.10
C GLU A 61 21.18 -10.51 4.14
N ASP A 62 20.85 -10.64 2.86
CA ASP A 62 21.24 -9.76 1.78
C ASP A 62 20.03 -8.96 1.27
N LEU A 63 20.32 -7.90 0.52
CA LEU A 63 19.30 -7.13 -0.19
C LEU A 63 18.92 -7.83 -1.50
N ASP A 64 17.67 -8.22 -1.64
CA ASP A 64 17.11 -8.75 -2.88
C ASP A 64 16.71 -7.59 -3.83
N VAL A 65 17.70 -7.11 -4.58
CA VAL A 65 17.51 -6.06 -5.59
C VAL A 65 16.57 -6.52 -6.71
N GLU A 66 16.56 -7.81 -7.04
CA GLU A 66 15.72 -8.34 -8.11
C GLU A 66 14.25 -8.35 -7.70
N PHE A 67 13.95 -8.64 -6.44
CA PHE A 67 12.61 -8.46 -5.87
C PHE A 67 12.15 -7.00 -6.02
N LEU A 68 12.99 -6.02 -5.65
CA LEU A 68 12.63 -4.61 -5.75
C LEU A 68 12.35 -4.17 -7.20
N ARG A 69 13.12 -4.69 -8.18
CA ARG A 69 12.84 -4.46 -9.61
C ARG A 69 11.49 -5.04 -10.02
N LYS A 70 11.24 -6.30 -9.69
CA LYS A 70 9.96 -6.96 -9.99
C LYS A 70 8.77 -6.26 -9.34
N ALA A 71 8.91 -5.83 -8.09
CA ALA A 71 7.88 -5.05 -7.40
C ALA A 71 7.62 -3.71 -8.12
N ALA A 72 8.67 -3.01 -8.53
CA ALA A 72 8.55 -1.77 -9.29
C ALA A 72 7.86 -1.99 -10.65
N ASP A 73 8.14 -3.10 -11.34
CA ASP A 73 7.49 -3.45 -12.61
C ASP A 73 6.00 -3.74 -12.42
N VAL A 74 5.63 -4.49 -11.38
CA VAL A 74 4.22 -4.73 -11.02
C VAL A 74 3.51 -3.42 -10.69
N PHE A 75 4.13 -2.53 -9.91
CA PHE A 75 3.53 -1.24 -9.58
C PHE A 75 3.38 -0.34 -10.82
N ARG A 76 4.32 -0.40 -11.76
CA ARG A 76 4.24 0.33 -13.02
C ARG A 76 3.08 -0.17 -13.88
N GLU A 77 2.88 -1.48 -13.94
CA GLU A 77 1.75 -2.09 -14.65
C GLU A 77 0.42 -1.72 -14.00
N LEU A 78 0.30 -1.83 -12.68
CA LEU A 78 -0.92 -1.42 -11.97
C LEU A 78 -1.24 0.08 -12.17
N ARG A 79 -0.21 0.95 -12.21
CA ARG A 79 -0.39 2.37 -12.53
C ARG A 79 -0.82 2.60 -13.98
N SER A 80 -0.30 1.82 -14.94
CA SER A 80 -0.68 1.93 -16.36
C SER A 80 -2.16 1.57 -16.58
N GLN A 81 -2.69 0.66 -15.75
CA GLN A 81 -4.09 0.26 -15.72
C GLN A 81 -5.00 1.25 -14.97
N GLY A 82 -4.45 2.31 -14.38
CA GLY A 82 -5.22 3.39 -13.72
C GLY A 82 -5.35 3.27 -12.19
N HIS A 83 -4.88 2.18 -11.57
CA HIS A 83 -4.98 2.00 -10.11
C HIS A 83 -4.13 3.03 -9.35
N GLU A 84 -4.61 3.52 -8.21
CA GLU A 84 -3.84 4.36 -7.30
C GLU A 84 -3.12 3.47 -6.27
N ILE A 85 -1.82 3.67 -6.09
CA ILE A 85 -0.97 2.82 -5.25
C ILE A 85 -0.30 3.68 -4.18
N LEU A 86 -0.38 3.26 -2.92
CA LEU A 86 0.41 3.81 -1.82
C LEU A 86 1.20 2.69 -1.15
N VAL A 87 2.46 2.93 -0.79
CA VAL A 87 3.34 1.88 -0.27
C VAL A 87 3.96 2.29 1.06
N VAL A 88 3.98 1.37 2.02
CA VAL A 88 4.75 1.46 3.27
C VAL A 88 5.77 0.33 3.29
N VAL A 89 7.04 0.64 3.53
CA VAL A 89 8.15 -0.32 3.49
C VAL A 89 8.64 -0.62 4.90
N GLY A 90 8.78 -1.91 5.23
CA GLY A 90 9.28 -2.41 6.50
C GLY A 90 10.81 -2.39 6.63
N GLY A 91 11.30 -2.59 7.86
CA GLY A 91 12.72 -2.51 8.20
C GLY A 91 13.52 -3.82 8.01
N GLY A 92 12.86 -4.98 8.13
CA GLY A 92 13.49 -6.29 7.91
C GLY A 92 14.59 -6.64 8.92
N LYS A 93 15.50 -7.53 8.54
CA LYS A 93 16.62 -7.96 9.40
C LYS A 93 17.62 -6.82 9.62
N SER A 94 17.76 -5.92 8.63
CA SER A 94 18.57 -4.70 8.77
C SER A 94 18.11 -3.85 9.94
N ALA A 95 16.80 -3.57 10.07
CA ALA A 95 16.32 -2.76 11.20
C ALA A 95 16.62 -3.43 12.55
N ARG A 96 16.38 -4.75 12.65
CA ARG A 96 16.69 -5.51 13.87
C ARG A 96 18.16 -5.40 14.28
N LYS A 97 19.09 -5.58 13.35
CA LYS A 97 20.54 -5.43 13.60
C LYS A 97 20.91 -4.05 14.14
N TYR A 98 20.37 -2.98 13.54
CA TYR A 98 20.67 -1.61 13.98
C TYR A 98 20.02 -1.27 15.32
N ILE A 99 18.79 -1.76 15.56
CA ILE A 99 18.09 -1.60 16.84
C ILE A 99 18.85 -2.31 17.96
N GLU A 100 19.31 -3.55 17.73
CA GLU A 100 20.12 -4.31 18.68
C GLU A 100 21.41 -3.57 19.03
N ALA A 101 22.14 -3.09 18.02
CA ALA A 101 23.34 -2.29 18.24
C ALA A 101 23.05 -1.00 19.03
N ALA A 102 21.97 -0.28 18.71
CA ALA A 102 21.58 0.91 19.47
C ALA A 102 21.27 0.58 20.94
N ARG A 103 20.57 -0.53 21.19
CA ARG A 103 20.25 -1.00 22.53
C ARG A 103 21.51 -1.38 23.33
N GLU A 104 22.46 -2.06 22.71
CA GLU A 104 23.75 -2.38 23.33
C GLU A 104 24.56 -1.13 23.70
N LEU A 105 24.37 -0.04 22.96
CA LEU A 105 24.97 1.27 23.24
C LEU A 105 24.18 2.09 24.30
N GLY A 106 23.12 1.53 24.88
CA GLY A 106 22.33 2.17 25.94
C GLY A 106 21.25 3.14 25.45
N ALA A 107 20.82 3.03 24.18
CA ALA A 107 19.72 3.82 23.65
C ALA A 107 18.38 3.52 24.37
N SER A 108 17.52 4.53 24.49
CA SER A 108 16.16 4.32 25.00
C SER A 108 15.30 3.56 23.97
N ASP A 109 14.14 3.02 24.40
CA ASP A 109 13.20 2.37 23.47
C ASP A 109 12.74 3.32 22.36
N LYS A 110 12.54 4.60 22.69
CA LYS A 110 12.19 5.64 21.72
C LYS A 110 13.30 5.82 20.68
N ASP A 111 14.56 5.91 21.13
CA ASP A 111 15.70 6.06 20.23
C ASP A 111 15.90 4.81 19.36
N CYS A 112 15.65 3.62 19.91
CA CYS A 112 15.63 2.37 19.17
C CYS A 112 14.58 2.40 18.04
N ASP A 113 13.37 2.87 18.33
CA ASP A 113 12.33 3.04 17.32
C ASP A 113 12.74 4.06 16.24
N GLU A 114 13.37 5.18 16.61
CA GLU A 114 13.88 6.16 15.66
C GLU A 114 14.96 5.57 14.72
N VAL A 115 15.82 4.69 15.24
CA VAL A 115 16.78 3.90 14.44
C VAL A 115 16.04 2.96 13.49
N GLY A 116 15.03 2.23 13.98
CA GLY A 116 14.20 1.35 13.15
C GLY A 116 13.50 2.10 12.02
N ILE A 117 12.90 3.25 12.33
CA ILE A 117 12.28 4.15 11.36
C ILE A 117 13.30 4.61 10.32
N SER A 118 14.51 4.99 10.73
CA SER A 118 15.56 5.41 9.81
C SER A 118 15.92 4.30 8.81
N VAL A 119 16.00 3.05 9.25
CA VAL A 119 16.25 1.90 8.37
C VAL A 119 15.07 1.66 7.42
N THR A 120 13.82 1.75 7.89
CA THR A 120 12.64 1.61 6.99
C THR A 120 12.64 2.67 5.88
N ARG A 121 13.07 3.90 6.18
CA ARG A 121 13.17 5.00 5.20
C ARG A 121 14.35 4.80 4.24
N LEU A 122 15.44 4.18 4.69
CA LEU A 122 16.53 3.77 3.81
C LEU A 122 16.06 2.70 2.82
N ASN A 123 15.34 1.70 3.30
CA ASN A 123 14.69 0.69 2.47
C ASN A 123 13.71 1.31 1.46
N ALA A 124 12.87 2.25 1.89
CA ALA A 124 11.97 3.00 1.01
C ALA A 124 12.71 3.73 -0.13
N ARG A 125 13.92 4.26 0.12
CA ARG A 125 14.74 4.91 -0.92
C ARG A 125 15.16 3.93 -2.01
N LEU A 126 15.47 2.68 -1.68
CA LEU A 126 15.83 1.67 -2.68
C LEU A 126 14.66 1.39 -3.63
N LEU A 127 13.45 1.28 -3.10
CA LEU A 127 12.24 1.11 -3.91
C LEU A 127 11.94 2.36 -4.76
N ILE A 128 12.15 3.57 -4.22
CA ILE A 128 12.03 4.82 -4.99
C ILE A 128 13.00 4.82 -6.17
N MET A 129 14.25 4.37 -5.99
CA MET A 129 15.23 4.27 -7.07
C MET A 129 14.78 3.28 -8.16
N ALA A 130 14.17 2.15 -7.78
CA ALA A 130 13.63 1.18 -8.74
C ALA A 130 12.42 1.72 -9.52
N LEU A 131 11.60 2.58 -8.90
CA LEU A 131 10.43 3.19 -9.51
C LEU A 131 10.75 4.40 -10.41
N GLY A 132 11.84 5.11 -10.14
CA GLY A 132 12.22 6.32 -10.88
C GLY A 132 11.16 7.42 -10.78
N ASP A 133 10.82 8.03 -11.92
CA ASP A 133 9.91 9.19 -11.98
C ASP A 133 8.48 8.89 -11.51
N LEU A 134 8.11 7.61 -11.44
CA LEU A 134 6.81 7.17 -10.94
C LEU A 134 6.64 7.43 -9.44
N ALA A 135 7.73 7.55 -8.68
CA ALA A 135 7.72 7.83 -7.25
C ALA A 135 7.96 9.32 -6.93
N GLU A 136 7.60 9.72 -5.71
CA GLU A 136 8.15 10.95 -5.12
C GLU A 136 9.66 10.75 -4.85
N PRO A 137 10.52 11.76 -5.11
CA PRO A 137 11.98 11.58 -5.01
C PRO A 137 12.52 11.23 -3.61
N ARG A 138 11.69 11.33 -2.57
CA ARG A 138 12.06 11.01 -1.18
C ARG A 138 10.92 10.29 -0.46
N PRO A 139 11.23 9.44 0.54
CA PRO A 139 10.22 8.83 1.37
C PRO A 139 9.30 9.88 1.97
N VAL A 140 8.01 9.59 1.97
CA VAL A 140 6.99 10.45 2.55
C VAL A 140 6.81 10.12 4.03
N GLU A 141 6.67 11.14 4.86
CA GLU A 141 6.69 11.00 6.32
C GLU A 141 5.32 11.20 6.98
N THR A 142 4.33 11.72 6.25
CA THR A 142 2.96 11.93 6.76
C THR A 142 1.91 11.44 5.76
N PHE A 143 0.75 11.03 6.28
CA PHE A 143 -0.35 10.54 5.44
C PHE A 143 -0.90 11.62 4.50
N GLU A 144 -1.00 12.86 4.97
CA GLU A 144 -1.48 13.99 4.16
C GLU A 144 -0.55 14.28 2.98
N ARG A 145 0.77 14.13 3.17
CA ARG A 145 1.72 14.27 2.07
C ARG A 145 1.62 13.07 1.12
N ALA A 146 1.42 11.86 1.64
CA ALA A 146 1.30 10.66 0.81
C ALA A 146 0.09 10.76 -0.13
N ILE A 147 -1.06 11.17 0.41
CA ILE A 147 -2.28 11.42 -0.36
C ILE A 147 -2.05 12.50 -1.42
N ARG A 148 -1.36 13.61 -1.07
CA ARG A 148 -1.04 14.67 -2.05
C ARG A 148 -0.11 14.20 -3.17
N VAL A 149 0.84 13.30 -2.89
CA VAL A 149 1.70 12.69 -3.91
C VAL A 149 0.90 11.77 -4.82
N MET A 150 0.04 10.92 -4.24
CA MET A 150 -0.86 10.04 -4.97
C MET A 150 -1.76 10.81 -5.94
N LEU A 151 -2.38 11.91 -5.49
CA LEU A 151 -3.22 12.77 -6.33
C LEU A 151 -2.45 13.45 -7.49
N LYS A 152 -1.12 13.55 -7.39
CA LYS A 152 -0.23 13.97 -8.49
C LYS A 152 0.14 12.82 -9.43
N LYS A 153 -0.58 11.70 -9.36
CA LYS A 153 -0.37 10.49 -10.15
C LYS A 153 0.97 9.79 -9.91
N LYS A 154 1.64 10.09 -8.79
CA LYS A 154 2.88 9.43 -8.34
C LYS A 154 2.59 8.39 -7.25
N ILE A 155 3.50 7.45 -7.05
CA ILE A 155 3.42 6.48 -5.96
C ILE A 155 4.16 7.04 -4.74
N PRO A 156 3.46 7.39 -3.64
CA PRO A 156 4.12 7.70 -2.38
C PRO A 156 4.69 6.42 -1.77
N ILE A 157 5.97 6.46 -1.42
CA ILE A 157 6.64 5.41 -0.65
C ILE A 157 6.93 5.97 0.74
N MET A 158 6.44 5.29 1.77
CA MET A 158 6.66 5.63 3.18
C MET A 158 7.56 4.57 3.84
N GLY A 159 8.18 4.95 4.95
CA GLY A 159 8.67 4.02 5.97
C GLY A 159 7.83 4.15 7.24
N GLY A 160 8.46 3.91 8.40
CA GLY A 160 7.90 4.28 9.69
C GLY A 160 7.73 5.79 9.86
N THR A 161 6.76 6.18 10.69
CA THR A 161 6.35 7.57 10.91
C THR A 161 6.85 8.08 12.27
N PHE A 162 6.38 7.47 13.36
CA PHE A 162 6.67 7.85 14.74
C PHE A 162 6.96 6.62 15.61
N PRO A 163 7.72 6.77 16.71
CA PRO A 163 7.97 5.70 17.67
C PRO A 163 6.70 5.03 18.23
N GLY A 164 6.82 3.78 18.65
CA GLY A 164 5.74 2.98 19.24
C GLY A 164 4.79 2.34 18.21
N GLN A 165 5.15 2.31 16.92
CA GLN A 165 4.30 1.75 15.87
C GLN A 165 5.08 0.84 14.92
N THR A 166 4.45 -0.26 14.50
CA THR A 166 4.96 -1.10 13.41
C THR A 166 4.64 -0.47 12.06
N THR A 167 5.35 -0.89 11.01
CA THR A 167 5.01 -0.47 9.64
C THR A 167 3.65 -1.00 9.18
N ASP A 168 3.14 -2.06 9.80
CA ASP A 168 1.80 -2.56 9.52
C ASP A 168 0.72 -1.61 10.05
N ALA A 169 0.93 -1.05 11.25
CA ALA A 169 0.06 0.00 11.79
C ALA A 169 0.10 1.26 10.91
N VAL A 170 1.29 1.63 10.41
CA VAL A 170 1.45 2.74 9.46
C VAL A 170 0.69 2.47 8.15
N ALA A 171 0.79 1.26 7.59
CA ALA A 171 0.07 0.86 6.37
C ALA A 171 -1.44 0.87 6.57
N ALA A 172 -1.93 0.37 7.71
CA ALA A 172 -3.35 0.42 8.07
C ALA A 172 -3.85 1.87 8.23
N GLY A 173 -3.09 2.71 8.92
CA GLY A 173 -3.37 4.14 9.05
C GLY A 173 -3.43 4.84 7.70
N LEU A 174 -2.44 4.59 6.83
CA LEU A 174 -2.41 5.13 5.48
C LEU A 174 -3.58 4.65 4.62
N ALA A 175 -3.93 3.36 4.67
CA ALA A 175 -5.09 2.80 3.98
C ALA A 175 -6.38 3.49 4.42
N ASN A 176 -6.58 3.67 5.72
CA ASN A 176 -7.73 4.36 6.26
C ASN A 176 -7.78 5.85 5.83
N SER A 177 -6.69 6.60 6.03
CA SER A 177 -6.60 8.02 5.69
C SER A 177 -6.75 8.28 4.19
N SER A 178 -6.24 7.37 3.36
CA SER A 178 -6.38 7.44 1.91
C SER A 178 -7.69 6.83 1.42
N MET A 179 -8.57 6.26 2.25
CA MET A 179 -9.76 5.54 1.79
C MET A 179 -9.43 4.45 0.75
N SER A 180 -8.32 3.73 0.96
CA SER A 180 -7.96 2.59 0.12
C SER A 180 -9.02 1.49 0.25
N GLU A 181 -9.34 0.87 -0.88
CA GLU A 181 -10.33 -0.21 -0.96
C GLU A 181 -9.72 -1.55 -0.55
N LEU A 182 -8.40 -1.65 -0.70
CA LEU A 182 -7.62 -2.83 -0.39
C LEU A 182 -6.34 -2.46 0.35
N LEU A 183 -6.06 -3.20 1.42
CA LEU A 183 -4.77 -3.21 2.10
C LEU A 183 -4.13 -4.58 1.87
N ILE A 184 -2.95 -4.60 1.27
CA ILE A 184 -2.19 -5.82 0.96
C ILE A 184 -0.90 -5.83 1.77
N PHE A 185 -0.61 -6.93 2.45
CA PHE A 185 0.68 -7.15 3.08
C PHE A 185 1.48 -8.21 2.32
N PHE A 186 2.72 -7.87 1.97
CA PHE A 186 3.72 -8.83 1.50
C PHE A 186 4.63 -9.18 2.67
N VAL A 187 4.57 -10.42 3.11
CA VAL A 187 5.33 -10.93 4.27
C VAL A 187 6.09 -12.20 3.89
N ASP A 188 7.12 -12.53 4.67
CA ASP A 188 8.00 -13.68 4.45
C ASP A 188 7.39 -15.03 4.88
N VAL A 189 6.20 -14.99 5.48
CA VAL A 189 5.39 -16.17 5.83
C VAL A 189 4.27 -16.36 4.80
N GLY A 190 3.86 -17.61 4.55
CA GLY A 190 2.89 -17.97 3.51
C GLY A 190 1.46 -17.41 3.69
N GLY A 191 1.15 -16.76 4.81
CA GLY A 191 -0.16 -16.20 5.14
C GLY A 191 -0.37 -16.00 6.64
N ILE A 192 -1.63 -15.90 7.06
CA ILE A 192 -1.98 -15.92 8.49
C ILE A 192 -2.07 -17.36 8.96
N TYR A 193 -1.31 -17.70 10.00
CA TYR A 193 -1.38 -18.97 10.70
C TYR A 193 -1.97 -18.77 12.10
N THR A 194 -2.53 -19.83 12.68
CA THR A 194 -3.06 -19.81 14.06
C THR A 194 -1.98 -19.76 15.13
N SER A 195 -0.72 -19.96 14.74
CA SER A 195 0.50 -19.91 15.56
C SER A 195 1.67 -19.49 14.67
N ASP A 196 2.76 -19.01 15.27
CA ASP A 196 4.01 -18.71 14.55
C ASP A 196 4.49 -19.98 13.81
N PRO A 197 4.57 -19.98 12.47
CA PRO A 197 4.88 -21.16 11.66
C PRO A 197 6.36 -21.60 11.71
#